data_AF-A0A7S1P1F0-F1
#
_entry.id   AF-A0A7S1P1F0-F1
#
_cell.length_a   1.000
_cell.length_b   1.000
_cell.length_c   1.000
_cell.angle_alpha   90.00
_cell.angle_beta   90.00
_cell.angle_gamma   90.00
#
_symmetry.space_group_name_H-M   'P 1'
#
loop_
_entity.id
_entity.type
_entity.pdbx_description
1 polymer ?
#
loop_
_entity_poly.entity_id
_entity_poly.type
_entity_poly.pdbx_seq_one_letter_code
_entity_poly.pdbx_strand_id
1 'polypeptide(L)'
;QPPGAAQPEGDGRECAICLDAPPSVMYMPCRHLRLCRQCYDQRCSKWRRDLHQVRAENARRREENEGIKRQNEGRKKEEKIPLVELLDEPEYLCEHCKERVVFAGSREEVRQWAARAIT
;
A
#
# COMPACT_ATOMS: atom_id res chain seq x y z
N GLN A 1 -42.50 -4.08 -15.83
CA GLN A 1 -41.04 -4.29 -15.66
C GLN A 1 -40.45 -4.60 -17.02
N PRO A 2 -39.47 -3.85 -17.53
CA PRO A 2 -38.57 -4.34 -18.57
C PRO A 2 -37.29 -4.94 -17.95
N PRO A 3 -36.59 -5.82 -18.69
CA PRO A 3 -35.65 -6.79 -18.14
C PRO A 3 -34.21 -6.26 -18.06
N GLY A 4 -33.47 -6.80 -17.07
CA GLY A 4 -32.03 -7.07 -17.09
C GLY A 4 -31.08 -6.04 -17.70
N ALA A 5 -30.60 -5.10 -16.88
CA ALA A 5 -29.28 -4.49 -17.12
C ALA A 5 -28.21 -5.48 -16.61
N ALA A 6 -27.79 -6.41 -17.46
CA ALA A 6 -26.52 -7.08 -17.25
C ALA A 6 -25.43 -6.01 -17.39
N GLN A 7 -24.77 -5.68 -16.29
CA GLN A 7 -23.55 -4.88 -16.34
C GLN A 7 -22.55 -5.64 -17.22
N PRO A 8 -21.72 -4.94 -18.03
CA PRO A 8 -20.60 -5.61 -18.67
C PRO A 8 -19.64 -6.05 -17.56
N GLU A 9 -19.73 -7.32 -17.19
CA GLU A 9 -18.64 -8.03 -16.53
C GLU A 9 -17.48 -8.00 -17.52
N GLY A 10 -16.60 -6.99 -17.39
CA GLY A 10 -15.33 -6.99 -18.11
C GLY A 10 -14.67 -8.34 -17.85
N ASP A 11 -14.20 -9.01 -18.91
CA ASP A 11 -13.84 -10.44 -18.96
C ASP A 11 -12.72 -10.87 -17.97
N GLY A 12 -12.28 -9.99 -17.08
CA GLY A 12 -11.21 -10.21 -16.11
C GLY A 12 -9.84 -10.40 -16.78
N ARG A 13 -9.76 -10.01 -18.06
CA ARG A 13 -8.59 -10.14 -18.96
C ARG A 13 -7.88 -8.83 -19.25
N GLU A 14 -8.33 -7.73 -18.66
CA GLU A 14 -7.74 -6.41 -18.82
C GLU A 14 -7.15 -5.92 -17.50
N CYS A 15 -6.21 -4.99 -17.58
CA CYS A 15 -5.65 -4.30 -16.43
C CYS A 15 -6.75 -3.56 -15.69
N ALA A 16 -6.90 -3.81 -14.39
CA ALA A 16 -7.91 -3.17 -13.54
C ALA A 16 -7.76 -1.64 -13.39
N ILE A 17 -6.71 -1.04 -13.96
CA ILE A 17 -6.42 0.39 -13.83
C ILE A 17 -6.55 1.14 -15.15
N CYS A 18 -5.90 0.66 -16.21
CA CYS A 18 -6.00 1.32 -17.52
C CYS A 18 -7.12 0.75 -18.40
N LEU A 19 -7.66 -0.43 -18.08
CA LEU A 19 -8.69 -1.14 -18.86
C LEU A 19 -8.32 -1.36 -20.34
N ASP A 20 -7.03 -1.37 -20.67
CA ASP A 20 -6.54 -1.35 -22.06
C ASP A 20 -5.54 -2.49 -22.34
N ALA A 21 -4.59 -2.70 -21.43
CA ALA A 21 -3.55 -3.72 -21.60
C ALA A 21 -3.87 -5.02 -20.84
N PRO A 22 -3.45 -6.20 -21.34
CA PRO A 22 -3.65 -7.47 -20.64
C PRO A 22 -2.86 -7.50 -19.31
N PRO A 23 -3.43 -8.09 -18.25
CA PRO A 23 -2.78 -8.15 -16.96
C PRO A 23 -1.68 -9.22 -16.95
N SER A 24 -0.48 -8.78 -16.62
CA SER A 24 0.72 -9.62 -16.48
C SER A 24 1.20 -9.73 -15.03
N VAL A 25 0.59 -8.94 -14.13
CA VAL A 25 0.90 -8.89 -12.70
C VAL A 25 -0.39 -9.07 -11.89
N MET A 26 -0.33 -9.81 -10.80
CA MET A 26 -1.47 -10.05 -9.90
C MET A 26 -1.06 -9.74 -8.47
N TYR A 27 -1.86 -9.00 -7.72
CA TYR A 27 -1.55 -8.70 -6.32
C TYR A 27 -2.04 -9.78 -5.38
N MET A 28 -1.21 -10.09 -4.39
CA MET A 28 -1.50 -11.08 -3.36
C MET A 28 -1.83 -10.39 -2.03
N PRO A 29 -2.62 -11.02 -1.16
CA PRO A 29 -3.15 -12.39 -1.25
C PRO A 29 -4.51 -12.50 -1.96
N CYS A 30 -5.27 -11.40 -2.08
CA CYS A 30 -6.66 -11.42 -2.50
C CYS A 30 -6.90 -11.62 -4.01
N ARG A 31 -5.88 -11.40 -4.86
CA ARG A 31 -5.92 -11.61 -6.33
C ARG A 31 -6.97 -10.79 -7.11
N HIS A 32 -7.67 -9.87 -6.45
CA HIS A 32 -8.64 -8.97 -7.08
C HIS A 32 -7.97 -8.00 -8.06
N LEU A 33 -6.74 -7.56 -7.77
CA LEU A 33 -6.03 -6.61 -8.62
C LEU A 33 -5.13 -7.34 -9.62
N ARG A 34 -5.51 -7.27 -10.89
CA ARG A 34 -4.78 -7.78 -12.05
C ARG A 34 -4.35 -6.60 -12.90
N LEU A 35 -3.04 -6.35 -13.00
CA LEU A 35 -2.50 -5.15 -13.61
C LEU A 35 -1.60 -5.49 -14.80
N CYS A 36 -1.58 -4.61 -15.79
CA CYS A 36 -0.51 -4.61 -16.79
C CYS A 36 0.81 -4.16 -16.13
N ARG A 37 1.92 -4.46 -16.80
CA ARG A 37 3.26 -4.15 -16.26
C ARG A 37 3.47 -2.66 -16.01
N GLN A 38 2.97 -1.81 -16.90
CA GLN A 38 3.14 -0.36 -16.78
C GLN A 38 2.40 0.21 -15.56
N CYS A 39 1.12 -0.13 -15.38
CA CYS A 39 0.35 0.30 -14.20
C CYS A 39 0.94 -0.25 -12.91
N TYR A 40 1.44 -1.49 -12.93
CA TYR A 40 2.19 -2.07 -11.81
C TYR A 40 3.40 -1.22 -11.43
N ASP A 41 4.31 -0.98 -12.38
CA ASP A 41 5.58 -0.30 -12.13
C ASP A 41 5.36 1.15 -11.67
N GLN A 42 4.35 1.84 -12.21
CA GLN A 42 3.98 3.18 -11.76
C GLN A 42 3.49 3.19 -10.31
N ARG A 43 2.60 2.27 -9.94
CA ARG A 43 2.07 2.19 -8.57
C ARG A 43 3.16 1.78 -7.57
N CYS A 44 3.99 0.81 -7.91
CA CYS A 44 5.18 0.43 -7.15
C CYS A 44 6.14 1.61 -6.92
N SER A 45 6.37 2.42 -7.96
CA SER A 45 7.30 3.54 -7.88
C SER A 45 6.71 4.69 -7.07
N LYS A 46 5.41 4.98 -7.22
CA LYS A 46 4.72 5.96 -6.37
C LYS A 46 4.77 5.53 -4.90
N TRP A 47 4.33 4.31 -4.58
CA TRP A 47 4.31 3.80 -3.21
C TRP A 47 5.71 3.81 -2.57
N ARG A 48 6.76 3.38 -3.29
CA ARG A 48 8.13 3.45 -2.77
C ARG A 48 8.60 4.87 -2.48
N ARG A 49 8.26 5.85 -3.32
CA ARG A 49 8.58 7.26 -3.06
C ARG A 49 7.85 7.77 -1.81
N ASP A 50 6.55 7.51 -1.72
CA ASP A 50 5.73 7.95 -0.60
C ASP A 50 6.25 7.33 0.71
N LEU A 51 6.56 6.03 0.71
CA LEU A 51 7.15 5.32 1.84
C LEU A 51 8.50 5.92 2.25
N HIS A 52 9.38 6.18 1.28
CA HIS A 52 10.69 6.77 1.54
C HIS A 52 10.56 8.17 2.18
N GLN A 53 9.65 9.00 1.65
CA GLN A 53 9.41 10.34 2.18
C GLN A 53 8.87 10.29 3.62
N VAL A 54 7.89 9.42 3.90
CA VAL A 54 7.35 9.23 5.25
C VAL A 54 8.42 8.75 6.22
N ARG A 55 9.27 7.81 5.81
CA ARG A 55 10.37 7.31 6.65
C ARG A 55 11.41 8.38 6.97
N ALA A 56 11.79 9.19 5.98
CA ALA A 56 12.72 10.30 6.19
C ALA A 56 12.14 11.34 7.15
N GLU A 57 10.87 11.68 6.98
CA GLU A 57 10.15 12.60 7.88
C GLU A 57 10.04 12.04 9.30
N ASN A 58 9.71 10.76 9.46
CA ASN A 58 9.66 10.10 10.76
C ASN A 58 11.02 10.01 11.42
N ALA A 59 12.11 9.84 10.66
CA ALA A 59 13.47 9.88 11.21
C ALA A 59 13.76 11.26 11.83
N ARG A 60 13.40 12.35 11.12
CA ARG A 60 13.51 13.72 11.63
C ARG A 60 12.67 13.94 12.90
N ARG A 61 11.40 13.53 12.89
CA ARG A 61 10.51 13.67 14.05
C ARG A 61 10.97 12.86 15.26
N ARG A 62 11.59 11.69 15.04
CA ARG A 62 12.20 10.90 16.12
C ARG A 62 13.36 11.66 16.76
N GLU A 63 14.24 12.26 15.96
CA GLU A 63 15.34 13.09 16.48
C GLU A 63 14.82 14.30 17.27
N GLU A 64 13.82 15.00 16.75
CA GLU A 64 13.15 16.11 17.45
C GLU A 64 12.54 15.65 18.78
N ASN A 65 11.84 14.52 18.78
CA ASN A 65 11.26 13.95 19.99
C ASN A 65 12.30 13.56 21.05
N GLU A 66 13.48 13.09 20.66
CA GLU A 66 14.57 12.87 21.62
C GLU A 66 15.05 14.20 22.24
N GLY A 67 15.10 15.27 21.46
CA GLY A 67 15.37 16.63 21.96
C GLY A 67 14.30 17.11 22.94
N ILE A 68 13.02 16.89 22.62
CA ILE A 68 11.88 17.26 23.49
C ILE A 68 11.90 16.44 24.79
N LYS A 69 12.18 15.13 24.72
CA LYS A 69 12.30 14.27 25.91
C LYS A 69 13.36 14.79 26.87
N ARG A 70 14.54 15.16 26.35
CA ARG A 70 15.62 15.75 27.16
C ARG A 70 15.19 17.07 27.81
N GLN A 71 14.48 17.93 27.07
CA GLN A 71 13.98 19.20 27.62
C GLN A 71 12.89 19.00 28.69
N ASN A 72 12.15 17.90 28.60
CA ASN A 72 11.09 17.55 29.55
C ASN A 72 11.61 16.87 30.83
N GLU A 73 12.90 16.52 30.91
CA GLU A 73 13.49 16.03 32.16
C GLU A 73 13.36 17.09 33.26
N GLY A 74 12.89 16.67 34.44
CA GLY A 74 12.67 17.57 35.58
C GLY A 74 11.44 18.48 35.50
N ARG A 75 10.73 18.54 34.36
CA ARG A 75 9.49 19.32 34.25
C ARG A 75 8.30 18.60 34.88
N LYS A 76 7.40 19.38 35.50
CA LYS A 76 6.09 18.86 35.92
C LYS A 76 5.27 18.48 34.70
N LYS A 77 4.34 17.53 34.87
CA LYS A 77 3.55 16.97 33.76
C LYS A 77 2.83 18.06 32.96
N GLU A 78 2.29 19.08 33.63
CA GLU A 78 1.58 20.20 32.98
C GLU A 78 2.49 21.10 32.12
N GLU A 79 3.80 21.09 32.38
CA GLU A 79 4.80 21.97 31.74
C GLU A 79 5.60 21.25 30.64
N LYS A 80 5.29 19.97 30.39
CA LYS A 80 5.97 19.16 29.38
C LYS A 80 5.56 19.60 27.98
N ILE A 81 6.55 19.78 27.13
CA ILE A 81 6.37 19.99 25.71
C ILE A 81 5.85 18.66 25.11
N PRO A 82 4.75 18.66 24.35
CA PRO A 82 4.23 17.45 23.73
C PRO A 82 5.19 16.93 22.65
N LEU A 83 5.26 15.61 22.50
CA LEU A 83 6.01 14.99 21.41
C LEU A 83 5.28 15.21 20.08
N VAL A 84 6.05 15.34 19.01
CA VAL A 84 5.54 15.37 17.64
C VAL A 84 5.09 13.96 17.25
N GLU A 85 3.88 13.84 16.74
CA GLU A 85 3.33 12.57 16.27
C GLU A 85 4.09 12.05 15.05
N LEU A 86 4.30 10.73 14.97
CA LEU A 86 4.87 10.11 13.78
C LEU A 86 3.80 9.92 12.72
N LEU A 87 4.18 10.00 11.44
CA LEU A 87 3.32 9.68 10.32
C LEU A 87 3.17 8.17 10.16
N ASP A 88 1.98 7.74 9.73
CA ASP A 88 1.74 6.35 9.36
C ASP A 88 2.47 6.01 8.05
N GLU A 89 3.19 4.89 8.04
CA GLU A 89 3.78 4.38 6.81
C GLU A 89 2.67 3.97 5.83
N PRO A 90 2.74 4.36 4.55
CA PRO A 90 1.70 4.05 3.60
C PRO A 90 1.63 2.54 3.38
N GLU A 91 0.50 1.94 3.74
CA GLU A 91 0.16 0.60 3.30
C GLU A 91 -0.54 0.66 1.95
N TYR A 92 -0.35 -0.37 1.15
CA TYR A 92 -1.12 -0.55 -0.06
C TYR A 92 -2.23 -1.55 0.21
N LEU A 93 -3.48 -1.12 0.12
CA LEU A 93 -4.64 -1.97 0.37
C LEU A 93 -5.37 -2.25 -0.94
N CYS A 94 -5.93 -3.45 -1.06
CA CYS A 94 -6.78 -3.79 -2.19
C CYS A 94 -8.05 -2.94 -2.17
N GLU A 95 -8.40 -2.28 -3.28
CA GLU A 95 -9.60 -1.44 -3.33
C GLU A 95 -10.89 -2.23 -3.06
N HIS A 96 -10.91 -3.52 -3.40
CA HIS A 96 -12.09 -4.40 -3.32
C HIS A 96 -12.32 -5.01 -1.92
N CYS A 97 -11.28 -5.53 -1.28
CA CYS A 97 -11.41 -6.28 -0.03
C CYS A 97 -10.65 -5.66 1.15
N LYS A 98 -9.97 -4.53 0.94
CA LYS A 98 -9.15 -3.81 1.91
C LYS A 98 -7.98 -4.60 2.50
N GLU A 99 -7.78 -5.84 2.07
CA GLU A 99 -6.64 -6.67 2.43
C GLU A 99 -5.33 -6.01 1.98
N ARG A 100 -4.28 -6.16 2.79
CA ARG A 100 -2.97 -5.60 2.46
C ARG A 100 -2.41 -6.30 1.23
N VAL A 101 -2.04 -5.49 0.26
CA VAL A 101 -1.39 -5.93 -0.96
C VAL A 101 0.09 -6.14 -0.68
N VAL A 102 0.55 -7.33 -1.04
CA VAL A 102 1.95 -7.59 -1.33
C VAL A 102 2.11 -7.46 -2.84
N PHE A 103 2.99 -6.56 -3.28
CA PHE A 103 3.36 -6.45 -4.68
C PHE A 103 3.99 -7.78 -5.11
N ALA A 104 3.21 -8.61 -5.79
CA ALA A 104 3.72 -9.82 -6.39
C ALA A 104 4.17 -9.52 -7.81
N GLY A 105 5.27 -10.17 -8.20
CA GLY A 105 5.90 -9.98 -9.49
C GLY A 105 5.05 -10.51 -10.64
N SER A 106 5.71 -10.92 -11.72
CA SER A 106 5.07 -11.61 -12.84
C SER A 106 4.14 -12.75 -12.40
N ARG A 107 3.18 -13.12 -13.25
CA ARG A 107 2.28 -14.28 -13.01
C ARG A 107 3.01 -15.57 -12.64
N GLU A 108 4.25 -15.74 -13.09
CA GLU A 108 5.08 -16.89 -12.76
C GLU A 108 5.64 -16.81 -11.32
N GLU A 109 6.11 -15.65 -10.89
CA GLU A 109 6.50 -15.38 -9.49
C GLU A 109 5.31 -15.54 -8.54
N VAL A 110 4.12 -15.08 -8.96
CA VAL A 110 2.86 -15.27 -8.21
C VAL A 110 2.51 -16.75 -8.07
N ARG A 111 2.67 -17.57 -9.12
CA ARG A 111 2.44 -19.03 -9.04
C ARG A 111 3.34 -19.68 -8.00
N GLN A 112 4.61 -19.29 -7.93
CA GLN A 112 5.54 -19.80 -6.92
C GLN A 112 5.11 -19.40 -5.50
N TRP A 113 4.57 -18.20 -5.31
CA TRP A 113 4.05 -17.76 -4.01
C TRP A 113 2.74 -18.43 -3.63
N ALA A 114 1.85 -18.65 -4.59
CA ALA A 114 0.58 -19.36 -4.39
C ALA A 114 0.78 -20.86 -4.06
N ALA A 115 1.91 -21.44 -4.48
CA ALA A 115 2.29 -22.81 -4.12
C ALA A 115 2.83 -22.94 -2.69
N ARG A 116 3.16 -21.82 -2.02
CA ARG A 116 3.47 -21.82 -0.59
C ARG A 116 2.15 -21.83 0.17
N ALA A 117 1.92 -22.88 0.95
CA ALA A 117 0.77 -22.95 1.84
C ALA A 117 0.75 -21.71 2.75
N ILE A 118 -0.42 -21.09 2.88
CA ILE A 118 -0.66 -20.04 3.86
C ILE A 118 -0.69 -20.78 5.21
N THR A 119 0.41 -20.70 5.97
CA THR A 119 0.47 -21.12 7.37
C THR A 119 -0.24 -20.11 8.26
#